data_AF-A0A6N7X9D3-F1
#
_entry.id   AF-A0A6N7X9D3-F1
#
_cell.length_a   1.000
_cell.length_b   1.000
_cell.length_c   1.000
_cell.angle_alpha   90.00
_cell.angle_beta   90.00
_cell.angle_gamma   90.00
#
_symmetry.space_group_name_H-M   'P 1'
#
loop_
_entity.id
_entity.type
_entity.pdbx_description
1 polymer ?
#
loop_
_entity_poly.entity_id
_entity_poly.type
_entity_poly.pdbx_seq_one_letter_code
_entity_poly.pdbx_strand_id
1 'polypeptide(L)'
;MYVGADGGGSLSSLVKSILTSTRCTASAVSELARVEWHSVGGVCRRVYAELEAARGASRFDGVRRIGIDETSYKKGHKYVTVVVDHDRGCLIWAHEGTGKDVLNLFLDELTREQRRAIEVVTADGARWIRQLVKRRCPNARWVMDPFHVVQWMNDALDAVRCEEWNAARAAARAARPRPEGKRGRPAKGELPPEEVRALEEEAASIKGSRYALVKNPEDLTDGQRARLEALKKRAGSRLVRAWELKEDLRAVFRAADGSEAAELLDDWMHRAAYCKIAKVVAVEKKVRRRRDDIIAAVELGISNGRVEAINNKIKVTVRMGYGFRNTDNLVALLMLRCGDCQPQLPGRPVKARKKGVKGAKSVAA
;
A
#
# COMPACT_ATOMS: atom_id res chain seq x y z
N MET A 1 44.44 -15.64 1.83
CA MET A 1 45.16 -14.45 1.34
C MET A 1 45.37 -13.50 2.51
N TYR A 2 46.61 -13.35 2.94
CA TYR A 2 47.03 -12.38 3.94
C TYR A 2 46.89 -10.97 3.35
N VAL A 3 46.20 -10.07 4.05
CA VAL A 3 46.21 -8.63 3.75
C VAL A 3 47.14 -7.99 4.78
N GLY A 4 48.21 -7.37 4.26
CA GLY A 4 49.29 -6.79 5.03
C GLY A 4 48.87 -5.63 5.93
N ALA A 5 49.70 -5.42 6.94
CA ALA A 5 49.63 -4.34 7.91
C ALA A 5 49.98 -3.02 7.24
N ASP A 6 48.96 -2.20 6.94
CA ASP A 6 49.07 -0.76 6.80
C ASP A 6 47.74 -0.10 7.21
N GLY A 7 47.86 1.03 7.91
CA GLY A 7 46.94 1.54 8.93
C GLY A 7 45.49 1.85 8.52
N GLY A 8 44.58 1.65 9.48
CA GLY A 8 43.32 2.39 9.67
C GLY A 8 42.18 2.24 8.64
N GLY A 9 42.48 1.95 7.36
CA GLY A 9 41.51 1.95 6.26
C GLY A 9 40.84 0.60 5.99
N SER A 10 41.40 -0.50 6.49
CA SER A 10 40.99 -1.86 6.12
C SER A 10 39.64 -2.28 6.73
N LEU A 11 39.43 -2.07 8.04
CA LEU A 11 38.15 -2.45 8.67
C LEU A 11 37.01 -1.50 8.28
N SER A 12 37.29 -0.20 8.14
CA SER A 12 36.29 0.78 7.68
C SER A 12 35.86 0.49 6.24
N SER A 13 36.79 0.16 5.33
CA SER A 13 36.46 -0.16 3.94
C SER A 13 35.78 -1.52 3.76
N LEU A 14 36.15 -2.54 4.55
CA LEU A 14 35.55 -3.88 4.49
C LEU A 14 34.16 -3.90 5.16
N VAL A 15 34.01 -3.24 6.30
CA VAL A 15 32.71 -3.07 6.96
C VAL A 15 31.82 -2.13 6.16
N LYS A 16 32.36 -1.06 5.52
CA LYS A 16 31.64 -0.31 4.48
C LYS A 16 31.24 -1.30 3.38
N SER A 17 32.14 -1.99 2.68
CA SER A 17 31.80 -2.94 1.59
C SER A 17 30.70 -3.98 1.96
N ILE A 18 30.73 -4.51 3.19
CA ILE A 18 29.78 -5.53 3.66
C ILE A 18 28.44 -4.90 4.09
N LEU A 19 28.43 -3.75 4.77
CA LEU A 19 27.19 -3.02 5.13
C LEU A 19 26.49 -2.40 3.92
N THR A 20 27.29 -1.94 2.96
CA THR A 20 26.85 -1.30 1.71
C THR A 20 26.24 -2.32 0.75
N SER A 21 26.43 -3.63 0.99
CA SER A 21 25.71 -4.71 0.31
C SER A 21 24.22 -4.80 0.62
N THR A 22 23.70 -4.00 1.58
CA THR A 22 22.28 -3.56 1.79
C THR A 22 21.13 -4.57 1.59
N ARG A 23 21.40 -5.87 1.48
CA ARG A 23 20.42 -6.94 1.33
C ARG A 23 20.70 -8.16 2.20
N CYS A 24 21.77 -8.15 2.99
CA CYS A 24 22.12 -9.25 3.90
C CYS A 24 21.54 -9.05 5.31
N THR A 25 21.47 -10.12 6.10
CA THR A 25 21.05 -10.08 7.52
C THR A 25 22.19 -9.55 8.41
N ALA A 26 21.85 -9.04 9.60
CA ALA A 26 22.87 -8.59 10.56
C ALA A 26 23.83 -9.72 10.96
N SER A 27 23.34 -10.96 11.05
CA SER A 27 24.15 -12.16 11.32
C SER A 27 25.17 -12.43 10.22
N ALA A 28 24.76 -12.35 8.95
CA ALA A 28 25.70 -12.52 7.83
C ALA A 28 26.76 -11.42 7.81
N VAL A 29 26.40 -10.18 8.15
CA VAL A 29 27.37 -9.07 8.26
C VAL A 29 28.37 -9.32 9.39
N SER A 30 27.88 -9.75 10.56
CA SER A 30 28.71 -10.07 11.73
C SER A 30 29.73 -11.16 11.40
N GLU A 31 29.29 -12.23 10.73
CA GLU A 31 30.15 -13.36 10.32
C GLU A 31 31.19 -12.95 9.26
N LEU A 32 30.75 -12.31 8.18
CA LEU A 32 31.62 -11.93 7.06
C LEU A 32 32.63 -10.85 7.46
N ALA A 33 32.20 -9.85 8.23
CA ALA A 33 33.06 -8.75 8.66
C ALA A 33 33.82 -9.07 9.95
N ARG A 34 33.56 -10.21 10.59
CA ARG A 34 34.14 -10.62 11.88
C ARG A 34 33.97 -9.55 12.96
N VAL A 35 32.77 -8.95 13.01
CA VAL A 35 32.39 -7.95 14.02
C VAL A 35 31.30 -8.53 14.91
N GLU A 36 31.25 -8.04 16.15
CA GLU A 36 30.21 -8.43 17.09
C GLU A 36 28.81 -7.98 16.57
N TRP A 37 27.80 -8.84 16.76
CA TRP A 37 26.47 -8.68 16.16
C TRP A 37 25.76 -7.38 16.58
N HIS A 38 25.81 -7.02 17.87
CA HIS A 38 25.19 -5.80 18.39
C HIS A 38 25.87 -4.53 17.85
N SER A 39 27.14 -4.62 17.48
CA SER A 39 27.91 -3.50 16.92
C SER A 39 27.48 -3.12 15.50
N VAL A 40 26.89 -4.05 14.74
CA VAL A 40 26.47 -3.84 13.34
C VAL A 40 25.55 -2.62 13.20
N GLY A 41 24.54 -2.49 14.07
CA GLY A 41 23.60 -1.37 14.02
C GLY A 41 24.26 -0.01 14.25
N GLY A 42 25.17 0.07 15.23
CA GLY A 42 25.93 1.29 15.50
C GLY A 42 26.86 1.66 14.33
N VAL A 43 27.39 0.68 13.61
CA VAL A 43 28.19 0.96 12.42
C VAL A 43 27.32 1.49 11.27
N CYS A 44 26.14 0.90 11.02
CA CYS A 44 25.19 1.44 10.04
C CYS A 44 24.90 2.92 10.29
N ARG A 45 24.65 3.28 11.55
CA ARG A 45 24.38 4.65 11.96
C ARG A 45 25.53 5.59 11.65
N ARG A 46 26.76 5.22 12.00
CA ARG A 46 27.95 6.03 11.69
C ARG A 46 28.17 6.20 10.19
N VAL A 47 28.06 5.12 9.42
CA VAL A 47 28.21 5.17 7.96
C VAL A 47 27.15 6.07 7.32
N TYR A 48 25.89 5.97 7.76
CA TYR A 48 24.84 6.86 7.27
C TYR A 48 25.14 8.32 7.60
N ALA A 49 25.55 8.61 8.84
CA ALA A 49 25.91 9.97 9.24
C ALA A 49 27.08 10.55 8.41
N GLU A 50 28.12 9.76 8.15
CA GLU A 50 29.23 10.15 7.27
C GLU A 50 28.75 10.46 5.84
N LEU A 51 27.90 9.61 5.27
CA LEU A 51 27.36 9.80 3.92
C LEU A 51 26.45 11.01 3.80
N GLU A 52 25.61 11.25 4.80
CA GLU A 52 24.74 12.43 4.84
C GLU A 52 25.57 13.71 4.98
N ALA A 53 26.58 13.72 5.85
CA ALA A 53 27.49 14.85 5.99
C ALA A 53 28.28 15.13 4.69
N ALA A 54 28.71 14.08 3.99
CA ALA A 54 29.43 14.20 2.73
C ALA A 54 28.55 14.53 1.51
N ARG A 55 27.21 14.49 1.64
CA ARG A 55 26.28 14.68 0.51
C ARG A 55 26.35 16.09 -0.08
N GLY A 56 26.68 17.10 0.72
CA GLY A 56 26.78 18.51 0.32
C GLY A 56 25.44 19.21 0.00
N ALA A 57 24.41 18.46 -0.41
CA ALA A 57 23.04 18.94 -0.63
C ALA A 57 22.08 18.33 0.39
N SER A 58 21.01 19.04 0.75
CA SER A 58 19.98 18.48 1.64
C SER A 58 19.23 17.35 0.93
N ARG A 59 18.86 16.30 1.68
CA ARG A 59 18.01 15.24 1.15
C ARG A 59 16.62 15.73 0.74
N PHE A 60 16.21 16.90 1.20
CA PHE A 60 14.94 17.54 0.85
C PHE A 60 15.02 18.44 -0.39
N ASP A 61 16.21 18.65 -0.95
CA ASP A 61 16.37 19.51 -2.12
C ASP A 61 15.68 18.92 -3.35
N GLY A 62 14.88 19.75 -4.03
CA GLY A 62 14.13 19.36 -5.22
C GLY A 62 12.91 18.46 -4.96
N VAL A 63 12.55 18.18 -3.71
CA VAL A 63 11.33 17.43 -3.38
C VAL A 63 10.10 18.23 -3.78
N ARG A 64 9.28 17.66 -4.66
CA ARG A 64 7.98 18.24 -5.06
C ARG A 64 6.79 17.35 -4.71
N ARG A 65 6.96 16.03 -4.81
CA ARG A 65 5.88 15.06 -4.63
C ARG A 65 6.28 14.05 -3.58
N ILE A 66 5.53 13.98 -2.48
CA ILE A 66 5.82 13.08 -1.37
C ILE A 66 4.70 12.09 -1.11
N GLY A 67 5.07 10.93 -0.60
CA GLY A 67 4.16 9.94 -0.06
C GLY A 67 4.44 9.71 1.41
N ILE A 68 3.40 9.77 2.25
CA ILE A 68 3.48 9.60 3.70
C ILE A 68 2.75 8.31 4.05
N ASP A 69 3.40 7.44 4.80
CA ASP A 69 2.74 6.24 5.31
C ASP A 69 3.27 5.83 6.69
N GLU A 70 2.49 5.02 7.39
CA GLU A 70 2.81 4.50 8.71
C GLU A 70 2.89 2.98 8.65
N THR A 71 4.08 2.43 8.85
CA THR A 71 4.34 1.00 8.72
C THR A 71 4.72 0.38 10.06
N SER A 72 4.10 -0.74 10.41
CA SER A 72 4.45 -1.48 11.63
C SER A 72 5.79 -2.20 11.46
N TYR A 73 6.71 -2.02 12.40
CA TYR A 73 8.01 -2.70 12.39
C TYR A 73 8.14 -3.82 13.44
N LYS A 74 7.12 -4.03 14.28
CA LYS A 74 7.02 -5.21 15.15
C LYS A 74 5.55 -5.55 15.41
N LYS A 75 5.25 -6.83 15.62
CA LYS A 75 3.92 -7.28 16.07
C LYS A 75 3.61 -6.62 17.43
N GLY A 76 2.50 -5.87 17.52
CA GLY A 76 2.04 -5.20 18.75
C GLY A 76 2.37 -3.69 18.85
N HIS A 77 1.94 -2.87 17.89
CA HIS A 77 1.86 -1.39 17.99
C HIS A 77 3.16 -0.58 17.95
N LYS A 78 4.23 -1.11 17.34
CA LYS A 78 5.43 -0.31 17.03
C LYS A 78 5.41 0.14 15.58
N TYR A 79 5.22 1.44 15.36
CA TYR A 79 5.08 2.06 14.03
C TYR A 79 6.29 2.93 13.68
N VAL A 80 6.62 3.00 12.39
CA VAL A 80 7.52 4.00 11.81
C VAL A 80 6.70 4.82 10.83
N THR A 81 6.75 6.15 10.99
CA THR A 81 6.26 7.07 9.96
C THR A 81 7.35 7.24 8.92
N VAL A 82 7.00 7.05 7.65
CA VAL A 82 7.93 7.16 6.53
C VAL A 82 7.45 8.19 5.53
N VAL A 83 8.40 8.95 4.99
CA VAL A 83 8.16 9.89 3.88
C VAL A 83 9.04 9.50 2.71
N VAL A 84 8.39 9.27 1.58
CA VAL A 84 9.00 8.83 0.33
C VAL A 84 8.89 9.96 -0.68
N ASP A 85 9.97 10.24 -1.39
CA ASP A 85 9.93 11.11 -2.56
C ASP A 85 9.43 10.29 -3.74
N HIS A 86 8.29 10.70 -4.31
CA HIS A 86 7.72 10.03 -5.47
C HIS A 86 8.65 10.14 -6.66
N ASP A 87 9.18 11.31 -6.98
CA ASP A 87 9.98 11.56 -8.17
C ASP A 87 11.31 10.79 -8.16
N ARG A 88 11.99 10.73 -7.00
CA ARG A 88 13.22 9.95 -6.82
C ARG A 88 12.97 8.48 -6.52
N GLY A 89 11.78 8.10 -6.06
CA GLY A 89 11.42 6.74 -5.68
C GLY A 89 12.24 6.22 -4.50
N CYS A 90 12.57 7.10 -3.55
CA CYS A 90 13.42 6.81 -2.40
C CYS A 90 12.82 7.33 -1.09
N LEU A 91 13.23 6.72 0.02
CA LEU A 91 12.93 7.16 1.37
C LEU A 91 13.74 8.43 1.69
N ILE A 92 13.06 9.51 2.06
CA ILE A 92 13.70 10.79 2.42
C ILE A 92 13.62 11.08 3.92
N TRP A 93 12.72 10.42 4.63
CA TRP A 93 12.60 10.58 6.07
C TRP A 93 11.92 9.37 6.70
N ALA A 94 12.35 8.99 7.91
CA ALA A 94 11.71 7.97 8.72
C ALA A 94 11.90 8.27 10.20
N HIS A 95 10.88 8.03 11.02
CA HIS A 95 10.95 8.25 12.46
C HIS A 95 10.09 7.24 13.22
N GLU A 96 10.51 6.88 14.43
CA GLU A 96 9.71 6.03 15.31
C GLU A 96 8.44 6.74 15.76
N GLY A 97 7.33 6.01 15.76
CA GLY A 97 6.02 6.52 16.12
C GLY A 97 5.14 6.85 14.91
N THR A 98 3.93 7.25 15.24
CA THR A 98 2.82 7.58 14.34
C THR A 98 2.15 8.84 14.87
N GLY A 99 1.42 9.52 14.00
CA GLY A 99 0.55 10.61 14.42
C GLY A 99 1.10 12.00 14.14
N LYS A 100 0.31 12.98 14.58
CA LYS A 100 0.47 14.39 14.23
C LYS A 100 1.81 14.95 14.67
N ASP A 101 2.27 14.60 15.87
CA ASP A 101 3.49 15.16 16.46
C ASP A 101 4.72 14.62 15.73
N VAL A 102 4.73 13.34 15.37
CA VAL A 102 5.81 12.74 14.58
C VAL A 102 5.90 13.39 13.20
N LEU A 103 4.77 13.61 12.53
CA LEU A 103 4.79 14.28 11.22
C LEU A 103 5.18 15.76 11.32
N ASN A 104 4.94 16.44 12.45
CA ASN A 104 5.44 17.80 12.67
C ASN A 104 6.98 17.82 12.70
N LEU A 105 7.63 16.83 13.30
CA LEU A 105 9.10 16.75 13.32
C LEU A 105 9.68 16.80 11.90
N PHE A 106 9.11 16.02 10.98
CA PHE A 106 9.48 16.09 9.55
C PHE A 106 9.26 17.49 8.96
N LEU A 107 8.09 18.07 9.19
CA LEU A 107 7.73 19.38 8.62
C LEU A 107 8.48 20.55 9.26
N ASP A 108 9.10 20.36 10.42
CA ASP A 108 9.96 21.33 11.10
C ASP A 108 11.42 21.23 10.61
N GLU A 109 11.84 20.06 10.11
CA GLU A 109 13.14 19.91 9.41
C GLU A 109 13.16 20.60 8.03
N LEU A 110 12.00 20.83 7.42
CA LEU A 110 11.89 21.50 6.11
C LEU A 110 11.94 23.02 6.22
N THR A 111 12.74 23.64 5.34
CA THR A 111 12.70 25.11 5.20
C THR A 111 11.34 25.59 4.71
N ARG A 112 11.09 26.90 4.82
CA ARG A 112 9.83 27.50 4.32
C ARG A 112 9.70 27.32 2.81
N GLU A 113 10.81 27.44 2.09
CA GLU A 113 10.91 27.30 0.65
C GLU A 113 10.64 25.86 0.24
N GLN A 114 11.24 24.88 0.94
CA GLN A 114 11.00 23.45 0.68
C GLN A 114 9.54 23.07 0.92
N ARG A 115 8.91 23.56 2.00
CA ARG A 115 7.47 23.33 2.24
C ARG A 115 6.59 23.91 1.14
N ARG A 116 6.93 25.09 0.62
CA ARG A 116 6.24 25.73 -0.51
C ARG A 116 6.54 25.07 -1.86
N ALA A 117 7.61 24.28 -1.96
CA ALA A 117 7.93 23.52 -3.16
C ALA A 117 7.17 22.19 -3.26
N ILE A 118 6.60 21.68 -2.16
CA ILE A 118 5.80 20.46 -2.15
C ILE A 118 4.47 20.72 -2.86
N GLU A 119 4.29 20.13 -4.03
CA GLU A 119 3.11 20.24 -4.89
C GLU A 119 2.10 19.14 -4.66
N VAL A 120 2.54 17.94 -4.26
CA VAL A 120 1.66 16.77 -4.11
C VAL A 120 2.00 15.98 -2.86
N VAL A 121 0.97 15.57 -2.13
CA VAL A 121 1.08 14.62 -1.03
C VAL A 121 0.11 13.45 -1.23
N THR A 122 0.65 12.23 -1.23
CA THR A 122 -0.15 11.00 -1.06
C THR A 122 -0.04 10.53 0.38
N ALA A 123 -1.13 10.06 0.97
CA ALA A 123 -1.09 9.31 2.22
C ALA A 123 -2.38 8.50 2.39
N ASP A 124 -2.31 7.42 3.17
CA ASP A 124 -3.53 6.68 3.53
C ASP A 124 -4.38 7.49 4.51
N GLY A 125 -5.54 7.96 4.03
CA GLY A 125 -6.82 8.14 4.71
C GLY A 125 -6.96 9.05 5.95
N ALA A 126 -5.94 9.18 6.79
CA ALA A 126 -6.05 9.80 8.10
C ALA A 126 -6.38 11.29 7.97
N ARG A 127 -7.57 11.66 8.46
CA ARG A 127 -8.10 13.03 8.39
C ARG A 127 -7.12 14.06 8.97
N TRP A 128 -6.35 13.68 9.99
CA TRP A 128 -5.38 14.55 10.63
C TRP A 128 -4.15 14.86 9.75
N ILE A 129 -3.68 13.90 8.92
CA ILE A 129 -2.55 14.14 7.99
C ILE A 129 -2.96 15.20 6.98
N ARG A 130 -4.13 15.05 6.35
CA ARG A 130 -4.66 16.03 5.40
C ARG A 130 -4.79 17.42 6.02
N GLN A 131 -5.32 17.51 7.24
CA GLN A 131 -5.44 18.80 7.94
C GLN A 131 -4.08 19.42 8.25
N LEU A 132 -3.10 18.62 8.66
CA LEU A 132 -1.76 19.10 8.96
C LEU A 132 -1.04 19.59 7.70
N VAL A 133 -1.07 18.80 6.63
CA VAL A 133 -0.48 19.14 5.32
C VAL A 133 -1.13 20.41 4.76
N LYS A 134 -2.46 20.52 4.78
CA LYS A 134 -3.15 21.75 4.32
C LYS A 134 -2.69 23.01 5.07
N ARG A 135 -2.34 22.90 6.36
CA ARG A 135 -1.81 24.05 7.13
C ARG A 135 -0.34 24.35 6.84
N ARG A 136 0.50 23.32 6.66
CA ARG A 136 1.97 23.46 6.61
C ARG A 136 2.52 23.56 5.18
N CYS A 137 1.83 22.95 4.22
CA CYS A 137 2.12 22.95 2.78
C CYS A 137 0.84 23.33 2.02
N PRO A 138 0.37 24.59 2.10
CA PRO A 138 -0.95 24.99 1.61
C PRO A 138 -1.13 24.89 0.10
N ASN A 139 -0.02 24.90 -0.64
CA ASN A 139 0.02 24.73 -2.10
C ASN A 139 0.00 23.26 -2.54
N ALA A 140 0.14 22.32 -1.61
CA ALA A 140 0.18 20.90 -1.94
C ALA A 140 -1.23 20.35 -2.20
N ARG A 141 -1.41 19.72 -3.35
CA ARG A 141 -2.60 18.93 -3.68
C ARG A 141 -2.55 17.60 -2.94
N TRP A 142 -3.67 17.24 -2.32
CA TRP A 142 -3.84 15.94 -1.71
C TRP A 142 -4.31 14.94 -2.75
N VAL A 143 -3.63 13.80 -2.84
CA VAL A 143 -3.98 12.73 -3.78
C VAL A 143 -4.39 11.49 -3.00
N MET A 144 -5.57 10.98 -3.31
CA MET A 144 -6.05 9.71 -2.77
C MET A 144 -5.48 8.57 -3.59
N ASP A 145 -5.03 7.51 -2.92
CA ASP A 145 -4.52 6.33 -3.62
C ASP A 145 -5.64 5.54 -4.31
N PRO A 146 -5.57 5.31 -5.64
CA PRO A 146 -6.54 4.50 -6.37
C PRO A 146 -6.81 3.12 -5.75
N PHE A 147 -5.77 2.46 -5.24
CA PHE A 147 -5.91 1.13 -4.65
C PHE A 147 -6.85 1.13 -3.44
N HIS A 148 -6.70 2.11 -2.53
CA HIS A 148 -7.54 2.23 -1.34
C HIS A 148 -9.01 2.52 -1.70
N VAL A 149 -9.25 3.32 -2.74
CA VAL A 149 -10.60 3.63 -3.23
C VAL A 149 -11.28 2.39 -3.81
N VAL A 150 -10.56 1.63 -4.64
CA VAL A 150 -11.05 0.35 -5.18
C VAL A 150 -11.22 -0.69 -4.06
N GLN A 151 -10.35 -0.70 -3.05
CA GLN A 151 -10.45 -1.59 -1.90
C GLN A 151 -11.75 -1.35 -1.12
N TRP A 152 -12.20 -0.11 -0.94
CA TRP A 152 -13.50 0.15 -0.32
C TRP A 152 -14.65 -0.54 -1.03
N MET A 153 -14.63 -0.57 -2.38
CA MET A 153 -15.61 -1.30 -3.17
C MET A 153 -15.43 -2.82 -3.08
N ASN A 154 -14.20 -3.32 -3.05
CA ASN A 154 -13.94 -4.75 -2.83
C ASN A 154 -14.48 -5.23 -1.48
N ASP A 155 -14.29 -4.45 -0.41
CA ASP A 155 -14.79 -4.77 0.92
C ASP A 155 -16.33 -4.70 0.96
N ALA A 156 -16.93 -3.70 0.32
CA ALA A 156 -18.38 -3.60 0.19
C ALA A 156 -18.96 -4.78 -0.61
N LEU A 157 -18.32 -5.16 -1.71
CA LEU A 157 -18.71 -6.28 -2.56
C LEU A 157 -18.62 -7.61 -1.80
N ASP A 158 -17.56 -7.83 -1.04
CA ASP A 158 -17.42 -9.02 -0.20
C ASP A 158 -18.45 -9.05 0.93
N ALA A 159 -18.78 -7.90 1.52
CA ALA A 159 -19.85 -7.80 2.50
C ALA A 159 -21.22 -8.18 1.89
N VAL A 160 -21.54 -7.67 0.70
CA VAL A 160 -22.76 -8.06 -0.04
C VAL A 160 -22.75 -9.56 -0.35
N ARG A 161 -21.62 -10.11 -0.81
CA ARG A 161 -21.46 -11.55 -1.04
C ARG A 161 -21.74 -12.36 0.24
N CYS A 162 -21.28 -11.89 1.39
CA CYS A 162 -21.55 -12.54 2.68
C CYS A 162 -23.03 -12.45 3.08
N GLU A 163 -23.70 -11.31 2.84
CA GLU A 163 -25.14 -11.15 3.06
C GLU A 163 -25.95 -12.15 2.21
N GLU A 164 -25.68 -12.21 0.91
CA GLU A 164 -26.36 -13.12 -0.03
C GLU A 164 -26.07 -14.59 0.31
N TRP A 165 -24.82 -14.93 0.67
CA TRP A 165 -24.46 -16.27 1.13
C TRP A 165 -25.21 -16.67 2.41
N ASN A 166 -25.31 -15.75 3.38
CA ASN A 166 -26.03 -16.01 4.62
C ASN A 166 -27.53 -16.18 4.38
N ALA A 167 -28.13 -15.40 3.48
CA ALA A 167 -29.52 -15.53 3.08
C ALA A 167 -29.80 -16.89 2.42
N ALA A 168 -29.01 -17.28 1.41
CA ALA A 168 -29.14 -18.57 0.75
C ALA A 168 -28.96 -19.75 1.74
N ARG A 169 -27.98 -19.63 2.65
CA ARG A 169 -27.74 -20.63 3.70
C ARG A 169 -28.89 -20.70 4.71
N ALA A 170 -29.51 -19.57 5.04
CA ALA A 170 -30.68 -19.52 5.92
C ALA A 170 -31.91 -20.15 5.26
N ALA A 171 -32.13 -19.87 3.97
CA ALA A 171 -33.19 -20.50 3.17
C ALA A 171 -33.02 -22.03 3.11
N ALA A 172 -31.81 -22.51 2.79
CA ALA A 172 -31.50 -23.94 2.80
C ALA A 172 -31.76 -24.60 4.17
N ARG A 173 -31.46 -23.89 5.27
CA ARG A 173 -31.75 -24.37 6.62
C ARG A 173 -33.23 -24.40 6.95
N ALA A 174 -33.99 -23.42 6.48
CA ALA A 174 -35.43 -23.34 6.71
C ALA A 174 -36.21 -24.38 5.90
N ALA A 175 -35.75 -24.68 4.68
CA ALA A 175 -36.33 -25.71 3.81
C ALA A 175 -36.05 -27.15 4.27
N ARG A 176 -35.15 -27.34 5.25
CA ARG A 176 -34.90 -28.68 5.80
C ARG A 176 -36.13 -29.14 6.59
N PRO A 177 -36.67 -30.33 6.29
CA PRO A 177 -37.81 -30.87 7.02
C PRO A 177 -37.44 -31.03 8.50
N ARG A 178 -38.30 -30.54 9.40
CA ARG A 178 -38.19 -30.84 10.83
C ARG A 178 -38.70 -32.26 11.05
N PRO A 179 -37.90 -33.20 11.57
CA PRO A 179 -38.39 -34.52 11.86
C PRO A 179 -39.45 -34.43 12.97
N GLU A 180 -40.70 -34.78 12.66
CA GLU A 180 -41.73 -34.99 13.67
C GLU A 180 -41.30 -36.17 14.57
N GLY A 181 -41.14 -35.92 15.86
CA GLY A 181 -40.95 -36.96 16.88
C GLY A 181 -39.57 -37.63 16.97
N LYS A 182 -38.59 -37.35 16.11
CA LYS A 182 -37.23 -37.93 16.22
C LYS A 182 -36.15 -36.88 16.39
N ARG A 183 -35.65 -36.72 17.63
CA ARG A 183 -34.36 -36.05 17.90
C ARG A 183 -33.23 -36.98 17.43
N GLY A 184 -32.55 -36.63 16.34
CA GLY A 184 -31.39 -37.40 15.87
C GLY A 184 -30.74 -36.81 14.62
N ARG A 185 -29.45 -37.11 14.43
CA ARG A 185 -28.72 -36.82 13.18
C ARG A 185 -29.31 -37.69 12.05
N PRO A 186 -29.52 -37.15 10.83
CA PRO A 186 -30.04 -37.95 9.71
C PRO A 186 -29.19 -39.20 9.45
N ALA A 187 -29.83 -40.24 8.92
CA ALA A 187 -29.18 -41.52 8.67
C ALA A 187 -28.05 -41.35 7.64
N LYS A 188 -26.94 -42.09 7.83
CA LYS A 188 -25.78 -42.02 6.93
C LYS A 188 -26.20 -42.49 5.53
N GLY A 189 -26.22 -41.57 4.56
CA GLY A 189 -26.59 -41.83 3.16
C GLY A 189 -27.94 -41.26 2.72
N GLU A 190 -28.73 -40.70 3.65
CA GLU A 190 -29.99 -40.04 3.32
C GLU A 190 -29.72 -38.69 2.64
N LEU A 191 -30.16 -38.56 1.38
CA LEU A 191 -29.99 -37.35 0.60
C LEU A 191 -31.05 -36.30 1.01
N PRO A 192 -30.67 -35.03 1.22
CA PRO A 192 -31.65 -33.97 1.44
C PRO A 192 -32.59 -33.83 0.23
N PRO A 193 -33.82 -33.30 0.42
CA PRO A 193 -34.73 -32.97 -0.67
C PRO A 193 -34.04 -32.14 -1.77
N GLU A 194 -34.47 -32.31 -3.01
CA GLU A 194 -33.89 -31.64 -4.18
C GLU A 194 -33.86 -30.11 -4.01
N GLU A 195 -34.93 -29.53 -3.47
CA GLU A 195 -35.02 -28.10 -3.14
C GLU A 195 -33.95 -27.65 -2.15
N VAL A 196 -33.70 -28.42 -1.09
CA VAL A 196 -32.66 -28.13 -0.09
C VAL A 196 -31.27 -28.22 -0.74
N ARG A 197 -31.05 -29.23 -1.59
CA ARG A 197 -29.78 -29.40 -2.32
C ARG A 197 -29.51 -28.23 -3.28
N ALA A 198 -30.53 -27.80 -4.03
CA ALA A 198 -30.41 -26.66 -4.93
C ALA A 198 -30.03 -25.37 -4.16
N LEU A 199 -30.66 -25.12 -3.01
CA LEU A 199 -30.34 -23.98 -2.15
C LEU A 199 -28.93 -24.09 -1.52
N GLU A 200 -28.49 -25.30 -1.15
CA GLU A 200 -27.12 -25.55 -0.65
C GLU A 200 -26.06 -25.36 -1.73
N GLU A 201 -26.31 -25.84 -2.94
CA GLU A 201 -25.46 -25.63 -4.12
C GLU A 201 -25.38 -24.15 -4.49
N GLU A 202 -26.50 -23.43 -4.40
CA GLU A 202 -26.52 -21.98 -4.59
C GLU A 202 -25.64 -21.26 -3.55
N ALA A 203 -25.81 -21.59 -2.27
CA ALA A 203 -25.01 -21.01 -1.19
C ALA A 203 -23.51 -21.33 -1.37
N ALA A 204 -23.18 -22.55 -1.79
CA ALA A 204 -21.81 -22.96 -2.09
C ALA A 204 -21.22 -22.17 -3.27
N SER A 205 -22.01 -21.93 -4.32
CA SER A 205 -21.63 -21.13 -5.48
C SER A 205 -21.31 -19.68 -5.09
N ILE A 206 -22.15 -19.04 -4.26
CA ILE A 206 -21.90 -17.68 -3.75
C ILE A 206 -20.65 -17.66 -2.86
N LYS A 207 -20.47 -18.66 -1.99
CA LYS A 207 -19.28 -18.76 -1.12
C LYS A 207 -17.99 -18.85 -1.92
N GLY A 208 -17.98 -19.64 -3.00
CA GLY A 208 -16.83 -19.85 -3.88
C GLY A 208 -16.54 -18.72 -4.87
N SER A 209 -17.38 -17.68 -4.93
CA SER A 209 -17.29 -16.63 -5.95
C SER A 209 -16.32 -15.49 -5.64
N ARG A 210 -15.77 -15.39 -4.43
CA ARG A 210 -14.95 -14.24 -3.97
C ARG A 210 -13.90 -13.80 -4.99
N TYR A 211 -13.08 -14.73 -5.48
CA TYR A 211 -12.00 -14.41 -6.41
C TYR A 211 -12.49 -14.06 -7.81
N ALA A 212 -13.65 -14.60 -8.24
CA ALA A 212 -14.26 -14.24 -9.51
C ALA A 212 -14.78 -12.79 -9.51
N LEU A 213 -15.13 -12.27 -8.34
CA LEU A 213 -15.67 -10.92 -8.15
C LEU A 213 -14.57 -9.86 -7.91
N VAL A 214 -13.59 -10.18 -7.06
CA VAL A 214 -12.57 -9.21 -6.64
C VAL A 214 -11.48 -9.01 -7.70
N LYS A 215 -11.08 -10.07 -8.40
CA LYS A 215 -10.06 -9.97 -9.45
C LYS A 215 -10.55 -9.12 -10.63
N ASN A 216 -9.58 -8.65 -11.38
CA ASN A 216 -9.80 -7.94 -12.63
C ASN A 216 -10.33 -8.93 -13.69
N PRO A 217 -11.30 -8.56 -14.55
CA PRO A 217 -11.85 -9.43 -15.59
C PRO A 217 -10.80 -10.06 -16.53
N GLU A 218 -9.72 -9.32 -16.79
CA GLU A 218 -8.57 -9.75 -17.58
C GLU A 218 -7.68 -10.77 -16.86
N ASP A 219 -7.70 -10.82 -15.52
CA ASP A 219 -6.86 -11.70 -14.69
C ASP A 219 -7.62 -12.96 -14.20
N LEU A 220 -8.83 -13.18 -14.71
CA LEU A 220 -9.67 -14.33 -14.34
C LEU A 220 -9.19 -15.60 -15.05
N THR A 221 -9.06 -16.68 -14.29
CA THR A 221 -8.95 -18.03 -14.86
C THR A 221 -10.28 -18.45 -15.50
N ASP A 222 -10.28 -19.43 -16.40
CA ASP A 222 -11.50 -19.90 -17.07
C ASP A 222 -12.57 -20.34 -16.08
N GLY A 223 -12.17 -21.05 -15.02
CA GLY A 223 -13.09 -21.44 -13.94
C GLY A 223 -13.62 -20.25 -13.12
N GLN A 224 -12.88 -19.14 -13.01
CA GLN A 224 -13.36 -17.92 -12.35
C GLN A 224 -14.31 -17.15 -13.26
N ARG A 225 -14.00 -17.06 -14.55
CA ARG A 225 -14.85 -16.44 -15.58
C ARG A 225 -16.20 -17.14 -15.68
N ALA A 226 -16.21 -18.47 -15.78
CA ALA A 226 -17.45 -19.27 -15.82
C ALA A 226 -18.33 -19.02 -14.58
N ARG A 227 -17.72 -18.89 -13.39
CA ARG A 227 -18.45 -18.55 -12.14
C ARG A 227 -19.06 -17.15 -12.18
N LEU A 228 -18.32 -16.16 -12.68
CA LEU A 228 -18.83 -14.80 -12.83
C LEU A 228 -20.01 -14.76 -13.81
N GLU A 229 -19.90 -15.44 -14.96
CA GLU A 229 -20.99 -15.52 -15.94
C GLU A 229 -22.23 -16.24 -15.38
N ALA A 230 -22.04 -17.29 -14.58
CA ALA A 230 -23.14 -17.93 -13.88
C ALA A 230 -23.85 -17.00 -12.88
N LEU A 231 -23.11 -16.10 -12.21
CA LEU A 231 -23.70 -15.09 -11.34
C LEU A 231 -24.45 -14.02 -12.13
N LYS A 232 -23.92 -13.56 -13.26
CA LYS A 232 -24.55 -12.56 -14.13
C LYS A 232 -25.90 -13.00 -14.67
N LYS A 233 -26.08 -14.30 -14.91
CA LYS A 233 -27.37 -14.88 -15.34
C LYS A 233 -28.49 -14.76 -14.29
N ARG A 234 -28.17 -14.43 -13.03
CA ARG A 234 -29.16 -14.25 -11.97
C ARG A 234 -29.82 -12.88 -12.10
N ALA A 235 -31.06 -12.87 -12.59
CA ALA A 235 -31.85 -11.65 -12.72
C ALA A 235 -31.95 -10.90 -11.38
N GLY A 236 -31.74 -9.58 -11.42
CA GLY A 236 -31.90 -8.72 -10.24
C GLY A 236 -30.85 -8.89 -9.14
N SER A 237 -29.77 -9.66 -9.38
CA SER A 237 -28.74 -9.93 -8.38
C SER A 237 -28.07 -8.65 -7.84
N ARG A 238 -28.27 -8.38 -6.55
CA ARG A 238 -27.58 -7.29 -5.82
C ARG A 238 -26.06 -7.45 -5.90
N LEU A 239 -25.58 -8.69 -5.90
CA LEU A 239 -24.15 -9.00 -5.96
C LEU A 239 -23.53 -8.61 -7.30
N VAL A 240 -24.22 -8.89 -8.41
CA VAL A 240 -23.75 -8.50 -9.76
C VAL A 240 -23.75 -6.99 -9.90
N ARG A 241 -24.81 -6.31 -9.45
CA ARG A 241 -24.88 -4.84 -9.45
C ARG A 241 -23.75 -4.20 -8.66
N ALA A 242 -23.41 -4.75 -7.49
CA ALA A 242 -22.28 -4.28 -6.70
C ALA A 242 -20.93 -4.50 -7.40
N TRP A 243 -20.80 -5.60 -8.16
CA TRP A 243 -19.61 -5.89 -8.98
C TRP A 243 -19.49 -4.93 -10.17
N GLU A 244 -20.59 -4.64 -10.88
CA GLU A 244 -20.62 -3.65 -11.97
C GLU A 244 -20.13 -2.29 -11.46
N LEU A 245 -20.71 -1.80 -10.35
CA LEU A 245 -20.27 -0.55 -9.73
C LEU A 245 -18.80 -0.58 -9.32
N LYS A 246 -18.24 -1.74 -8.95
CA LYS A 246 -16.80 -1.86 -8.66
C LYS A 246 -15.95 -1.72 -9.93
N GLU A 247 -16.38 -2.31 -11.05
CA GLU A 247 -15.67 -2.16 -12.34
C GLU A 247 -15.83 -0.74 -12.91
N ASP A 248 -16.98 -0.11 -12.75
CA ASP A 248 -17.19 1.28 -13.16
C ASP A 248 -16.28 2.24 -12.39
N LEU A 249 -16.15 2.05 -11.07
CA LEU A 249 -15.20 2.83 -10.28
C LEU A 249 -13.75 2.59 -10.72
N ARG A 250 -13.44 1.37 -11.16
CA ARG A 250 -12.12 1.04 -11.71
C ARG A 250 -11.88 1.75 -13.05
N ALA A 251 -12.92 1.93 -13.87
CA ALA A 251 -12.83 2.66 -15.14
C ALA A 251 -12.45 4.14 -14.92
N VAL A 252 -12.91 4.78 -13.84
CA VAL A 252 -12.50 6.15 -13.46
C VAL A 252 -10.97 6.31 -13.44
N PHE A 253 -10.26 5.34 -12.85
CA PHE A 253 -8.80 5.38 -12.75
C PHE A 253 -8.05 5.03 -14.04
N ARG A 254 -8.79 4.69 -15.10
CA ARG A 254 -8.28 4.41 -16.45
C ARG A 254 -8.61 5.49 -17.46
N ALA A 255 -9.33 6.52 -17.03
CA ALA A 255 -9.60 7.70 -17.84
C ALA A 255 -8.29 8.31 -18.36
N ALA A 256 -8.37 8.92 -19.55
CA ALA A 256 -7.23 9.55 -20.21
C ALA A 256 -6.75 10.80 -19.47
N ASP A 257 -7.68 11.54 -18.85
CA ASP A 257 -7.39 12.77 -18.13
C ASP A 257 -8.35 13.02 -16.95
N GLY A 258 -8.11 14.11 -16.22
CA GLY A 258 -8.91 14.49 -15.05
C GLY A 258 -10.34 14.92 -15.36
N SER A 259 -10.63 15.39 -16.59
CA SER A 259 -11.98 15.79 -16.99
C SER A 259 -12.85 14.55 -17.22
N GLU A 260 -12.34 13.59 -18.01
CA GLU A 260 -13.01 12.31 -18.22
C GLU A 260 -13.18 11.55 -16.88
N ALA A 261 -12.15 11.57 -16.02
CA ALA A 261 -12.25 10.97 -14.69
C ALA A 261 -13.35 11.62 -13.83
N ALA A 262 -13.53 12.95 -13.92
CA ALA A 262 -14.56 13.66 -13.19
C ALA A 262 -15.97 13.27 -13.66
N GLU A 263 -16.18 13.19 -14.98
CA GLU A 263 -17.46 12.78 -15.57
C GLU A 263 -17.83 11.34 -15.18
N LEU A 264 -16.89 10.39 -15.34
CA LEU A 264 -17.10 8.99 -14.96
C LEU A 264 -17.37 8.85 -13.45
N LEU A 265 -16.67 9.63 -12.61
CA LEU A 265 -16.84 9.58 -11.16
C LEU A 265 -18.19 10.15 -10.73
N ASP A 266 -18.67 11.22 -11.37
CA ASP A 266 -19.98 11.82 -11.06
C ASP A 266 -21.13 10.89 -11.45
N ASP A 267 -21.05 10.28 -12.64
CA ASP A 267 -22.01 9.24 -13.05
C ASP A 267 -21.99 8.05 -12.09
N TRP A 268 -20.80 7.56 -11.74
CA TRP A 268 -20.64 6.48 -10.77
C TRP A 268 -21.26 6.84 -9.41
N MET A 269 -20.99 8.04 -8.89
CA MET A 269 -21.54 8.51 -7.62
C MET A 269 -23.06 8.59 -7.65
N HIS A 270 -23.66 8.99 -8.78
CA HIS A 270 -25.11 8.98 -8.96
C HIS A 270 -25.66 7.55 -8.90
N ARG A 271 -25.14 6.63 -9.72
CA ARG A 271 -25.60 5.23 -9.76
C ARG A 271 -25.39 4.51 -8.43
N ALA A 272 -24.26 4.74 -7.76
CA ALA A 272 -23.95 4.17 -6.45
C ALA A 272 -24.86 4.71 -5.34
N ALA A 273 -25.30 5.97 -5.40
CA ALA A 273 -26.23 6.53 -4.41
C ALA A 273 -27.63 5.90 -4.49
N TYR A 274 -28.09 5.57 -5.70
CA TYR A 274 -29.43 5.02 -5.94
C TYR A 274 -29.48 3.49 -6.10
N CYS A 275 -28.35 2.78 -5.91
CA CYS A 275 -28.28 1.33 -6.13
C CYS A 275 -29.09 0.46 -5.14
N LYS A 276 -29.58 1.06 -4.04
CA LYS A 276 -30.28 0.39 -2.91
C LYS A 276 -29.44 -0.67 -2.18
N ILE A 277 -28.12 -0.59 -2.25
CA ILE A 277 -27.19 -1.48 -1.53
C ILE A 277 -26.46 -0.65 -0.48
N ALA A 278 -26.87 -0.77 0.79
CA ALA A 278 -26.36 0.07 1.88
C ALA A 278 -24.82 0.10 2.00
N LYS A 279 -24.16 -1.04 1.74
CA LYS A 279 -22.69 -1.15 1.74
C LYS A 279 -22.05 -0.28 0.65
N VAL A 280 -22.62 -0.25 -0.55
CA VAL A 280 -22.13 0.55 -1.67
C VAL A 280 -22.44 2.04 -1.46
N VAL A 281 -23.64 2.38 -0.97
CA VAL A 281 -24.00 3.76 -0.60
C VAL A 281 -23.05 4.33 0.46
N ALA A 282 -22.57 3.49 1.39
CA ALA A 282 -21.56 3.93 2.36
C ALA A 282 -20.20 4.23 1.71
N VAL A 283 -19.81 3.50 0.66
CA VAL A 283 -18.60 3.77 -0.12
C VAL A 283 -18.77 5.05 -0.94
N GLU A 284 -19.90 5.22 -1.60
CA GLU A 284 -20.26 6.44 -2.34
C GLU A 284 -20.07 7.68 -1.46
N LYS A 285 -20.61 7.69 -0.24
CA LYS A 285 -20.44 8.80 0.71
C LYS A 285 -18.98 9.09 1.05
N LYS A 286 -18.12 8.06 1.09
CA LYS A 286 -16.66 8.24 1.30
C LYS A 286 -16.01 8.85 0.07
N VAL A 287 -16.33 8.33 -1.12
CA VAL A 287 -15.85 8.81 -2.42
C VAL A 287 -16.26 10.27 -2.63
N ARG A 288 -17.52 10.64 -2.37
CA ARG A 288 -18.03 12.02 -2.48
C ARG A 288 -17.21 13.02 -1.66
N ARG A 289 -16.79 12.65 -0.44
CA ARG A 289 -15.95 13.52 0.43
C ARG A 289 -14.51 13.68 -0.07
N ARG A 290 -14.11 12.84 -1.02
CA ARG A 290 -12.76 12.70 -1.56
C ARG A 290 -12.72 12.89 -3.08
N ARG A 291 -13.80 13.41 -3.69
CA ARG A 291 -13.96 13.54 -5.14
C ARG A 291 -12.74 14.20 -5.80
N ASP A 292 -12.36 15.38 -5.32
CA ASP A 292 -11.24 16.12 -5.90
C ASP A 292 -9.89 15.43 -5.66
N ASP A 293 -9.75 14.74 -4.51
CA ASP A 293 -8.53 13.97 -4.18
C ASP A 293 -8.38 12.76 -5.13
N ILE A 294 -9.49 12.19 -5.63
CA ILE A 294 -9.53 11.05 -6.57
C ILE A 294 -9.23 11.53 -8.00
N ILE A 295 -9.85 12.63 -8.43
CA ILE A 295 -9.60 13.23 -9.75
C ILE A 295 -8.12 13.63 -9.88
N ALA A 296 -7.55 14.23 -8.82
CA ALA A 296 -6.14 14.59 -8.79
C ALA A 296 -5.21 13.37 -8.96
N ALA A 297 -5.61 12.17 -8.53
CA ALA A 297 -4.83 10.95 -8.70
C ALA A 297 -4.66 10.59 -10.18
N VAL A 298 -5.74 10.72 -10.96
CA VAL A 298 -5.76 10.45 -12.40
C VAL A 298 -5.02 11.54 -13.16
N GLU A 299 -5.35 12.80 -12.90
CA GLU A 299 -4.75 13.96 -13.57
C GLU A 299 -3.21 13.99 -13.42
N LEU A 300 -2.71 13.66 -12.23
CA LEU A 300 -1.28 13.69 -11.94
C LEU A 300 -0.57 12.37 -12.26
N GLY A 301 -1.31 11.28 -12.49
CA GLY A 301 -0.75 9.95 -12.71
C GLY A 301 0.06 9.42 -11.52
N ILE A 302 -0.25 9.87 -10.30
CA ILE A 302 0.49 9.51 -9.08
C ILE A 302 -0.30 8.46 -8.31
N SER A 303 0.37 7.35 -7.97
CA SER A 303 -0.17 6.30 -7.10
C SER A 303 0.72 6.07 -5.89
N ASN A 304 0.17 5.44 -4.85
CA ASN A 304 0.95 5.11 -3.66
C ASN A 304 1.88 3.89 -3.87
N GLY A 305 1.91 3.30 -5.07
CA GLY A 305 2.67 2.09 -5.35
C GLY A 305 4.19 2.21 -5.10
N ARG A 306 4.77 3.41 -5.29
CA ARG A 306 6.18 3.67 -4.92
C ARG A 306 6.38 3.59 -3.41
N VAL A 307 5.44 4.14 -2.63
CA VAL A 307 5.44 4.10 -1.16
C VAL A 307 5.28 2.65 -0.69
N GLU A 308 4.34 1.90 -1.26
CA GLU A 308 4.15 0.49 -0.95
C GLU A 308 5.39 -0.35 -1.26
N ALA A 309 6.06 -0.10 -2.38
CA ALA A 309 7.31 -0.77 -2.72
C ALA A 309 8.42 -0.50 -1.68
N ILE A 310 8.53 0.74 -1.20
CA ILE A 310 9.45 1.10 -0.12
C ILE A 310 9.03 0.46 1.21
N ASN A 311 7.74 0.46 1.54
CA ASN A 311 7.21 -0.22 2.74
C ASN A 311 7.49 -1.71 2.74
N ASN A 312 7.38 -2.38 1.59
CA ASN A 312 7.74 -3.78 1.47
C ASN A 312 9.23 -4.02 1.70
N LYS A 313 10.11 -3.14 1.18
CA LYS A 313 11.56 -3.18 1.49
C LYS A 313 11.84 -2.94 2.98
N ILE A 314 11.12 -2.02 3.62
CA ILE A 314 11.21 -1.76 5.06
C ILE A 314 10.81 -3.01 5.84
N LYS A 315 9.64 -3.61 5.55
CA LYS A 315 9.14 -4.83 6.20
C LYS A 315 10.14 -5.99 6.05
N VAL A 316 10.73 -6.16 4.87
CA VAL A 316 11.79 -7.16 4.63
C VAL A 316 13.04 -6.86 5.45
N THR A 317 13.49 -5.60 5.49
CA THR A 317 14.65 -5.17 6.29
C THR A 317 14.45 -5.43 7.78
N VAL A 318 13.28 -5.08 8.29
CA VAL A 318 12.86 -5.33 9.67
C VAL A 318 12.89 -6.83 9.98
N ARG A 319 12.34 -7.68 9.09
CA ARG A 319 12.32 -9.14 9.24
C ARG A 319 13.73 -9.74 9.28
N MET A 320 14.63 -9.24 8.43
CA MET A 320 16.04 -9.67 8.40
C MET A 320 16.84 -9.23 9.62
N GLY A 321 16.40 -8.17 10.30
CA GLY A 321 17.06 -7.65 11.50
C GLY A 321 16.74 -8.41 12.79
N TYR A 322 15.78 -9.34 12.78
CA TYR A 322 15.31 -10.08 13.97
C TYR A 322 14.95 -9.21 15.19
N GLY A 323 14.62 -7.93 14.95
CA GLY A 323 14.27 -6.95 15.97
C GLY A 323 15.39 -5.94 16.27
N PHE A 324 15.03 -4.67 16.37
CA PHE A 324 15.94 -3.59 16.72
C PHE A 324 15.65 -3.12 18.15
N ARG A 325 16.68 -3.07 19.01
CA ARG A 325 16.57 -2.48 20.36
C ARG A 325 16.62 -0.95 20.32
N ASN A 326 17.38 -0.40 19.38
CA ASN A 326 17.54 1.03 19.16
C ASN A 326 16.95 1.38 17.78
N THR A 327 16.01 2.32 17.76
CA THR A 327 15.30 2.74 16.56
C THR A 327 16.10 3.67 15.64
N ASP A 328 17.07 4.42 16.16
CA ASP A 328 18.02 5.17 15.33
C ASP A 328 18.82 4.23 14.40
N ASN A 329 19.21 3.07 14.92
CA ASN A 329 19.91 2.06 14.13
C ASN A 329 19.01 1.48 13.02
N LEU A 330 17.71 1.31 13.31
CA LEU A 330 16.74 0.91 12.31
C LEU A 330 16.60 2.01 11.24
N VAL A 331 16.36 3.26 11.63
CA VAL A 331 16.20 4.40 10.72
C VAL A 331 17.43 4.55 9.82
N ALA A 332 18.65 4.52 10.38
CA ALA A 332 19.87 4.60 9.60
C ALA A 332 19.97 3.46 8.57
N LEU A 333 19.63 2.23 8.95
CA LEU A 333 19.62 1.10 8.02
C LEU A 333 18.55 1.26 6.93
N LEU A 334 17.37 1.80 7.26
CA LEU A 334 16.32 2.09 6.29
C LEU A 334 16.76 3.16 5.30
N MET A 335 17.40 4.24 5.77
CA MET A 335 17.93 5.30 4.92
C MET A 335 19.02 4.78 3.99
N LEU A 336 19.96 3.96 4.48
CA LEU A 336 20.98 3.33 3.62
C LEU A 336 20.40 2.41 2.53
N ARG A 337 19.29 1.72 2.81
CA ARG A 337 18.69 0.74 1.88
C ARG A 337 17.68 1.34 0.92
N CYS A 338 16.88 2.28 1.42
CA CYS A 338 15.70 2.79 0.73
C CYS A 338 15.86 4.25 0.31
N GLY A 339 16.81 4.98 0.89
CA GLY A 339 17.11 6.37 0.53
C GLY A 339 18.02 6.49 -0.70
N ASP A 340 18.35 7.74 -1.01
CA ASP A 340 19.24 8.14 -2.11
C ASP A 340 20.71 8.30 -1.68
N CYS A 341 21.01 8.13 -0.39
CA CYS A 341 22.37 8.00 0.14
C CYS A 341 22.90 6.58 -0.14
N GLN A 342 23.34 6.34 -1.37
CA GLN A 342 23.98 5.07 -1.70
C GLN A 342 25.49 5.17 -1.52
N PRO A 343 26.06 4.33 -0.65
CA PRO A 343 27.50 4.25 -0.49
C PRO A 343 28.17 3.74 -1.76
N GLN A 344 29.33 4.32 -2.10
CA GLN A 344 30.14 3.84 -3.21
C GLN A 344 30.79 2.50 -2.84
N LEU A 345 30.57 1.49 -3.67
CA LEU A 345 31.17 0.17 -3.47
C LEU A 345 32.63 0.17 -3.97
N PRO A 346 33.58 -0.44 -3.22
CA PRO A 346 34.96 -0.59 -3.67
C PRO A 346 35.02 -1.27 -5.04
N GLY A 347 35.87 -0.76 -5.93
CA GLY A 347 36.08 -1.32 -7.27
C GLY A 347 34.92 -1.15 -8.25
N ARG A 348 33.83 -0.47 -7.87
CA ARG A 348 32.79 -0.06 -8.83
C ARG A 348 32.99 1.38 -9.27
N PRO A 349 32.70 1.72 -10.53
CA PRO A 349 32.65 3.12 -10.96
C PRO A 349 31.54 3.85 -10.22
N VAL A 350 31.73 5.14 -9.98
CA VAL A 350 30.68 5.99 -9.40
C VAL A 350 29.48 5.96 -10.33
N LYS A 351 28.35 5.45 -9.85
CA LYS A 351 27.11 5.51 -10.64
C LYS A 351 26.72 6.98 -10.75
N ALA A 352 26.72 7.52 -11.97
CA ALA A 352 26.11 8.81 -12.23
C ALA A 352 24.68 8.79 -11.65
N ARG A 353 24.34 9.77 -10.80
CA ARG A 353 22.97 9.93 -10.33
C ARG A 353 22.09 9.96 -11.57
N LYS A 354 21.11 9.04 -11.67
CA LYS A 354 20.11 9.10 -12.75
C LYS A 354 19.49 10.48 -12.68
N LYS A 355 19.78 11.35 -13.67
CA LYS A 355 19.05 12.60 -13.86
C LYS A 355 17.57 12.21 -13.91
N GLY A 356 16.76 12.83 -13.05
CA GLY A 356 15.31 12.69 -13.09
C GLY A 356 14.81 12.86 -14.52
N VAL A 357 13.82 12.04 -14.87
CA VAL A 357 13.25 11.88 -16.20
C VAL A 357 12.90 13.25 -16.84
N LYS A 358 13.06 13.29 -18.16
CA LYS A 358 12.78 14.37 -19.11
C LYS A 358 11.57 15.23 -18.72
N GLY A 359 11.74 16.52 -18.97
CA GLY A 359 10.86 17.61 -18.61
C GLY A 359 9.37 17.34 -18.82
N ALA A 360 8.59 17.98 -17.95
CA ALA A 360 7.24 18.39 -18.25
C ALA A 360 7.18 18.88 -19.71
N LYS A 361 6.30 18.28 -20.51
CA LYS A 361 5.86 18.92 -21.75
C LYS A 361 5.37 20.30 -21.33
N SER A 362 6.01 21.34 -21.85
CA SER A 362 5.49 22.69 -21.82
C SER A 362 4.10 22.64 -22.45
N VAL A 363 3.07 22.85 -21.64
CA VAL A 363 1.78 23.29 -22.17
C VAL A 363 2.02 24.74 -22.58
N ALA A 364 2.25 24.94 -23.87
CA ALA A 364 2.30 26.24 -24.50
C ALA A 364 1.05 26.36 -25.39
N ALA A 365 0.27 27.40 -25.10
CA ALA A 365 -0.90 27.95 -25.80
C ALA A 365 -2.11 27.02 -25.98
#